data_AF-A0A7V1PBU2-F1
#
_entry.id   AF-A0A7V1PBU2-F1
#
_cell.length_a   1.000
_cell.length_b   1.000
_cell.length_c   1.000
_cell.angle_alpha   90.00
_cell.angle_beta   90.00
_cell.angle_gamma   90.00
#
_symmetry.space_group_name_H-M   'P 1'
#
loop_
_entity.id
_entity.type
_entity.pdbx_description
1 polymer ?
#
loop_
_entity_poly.entity_id
_entity_poly.type
_entity_poly.pdbx_seq_one_letter_code
_entity_poly.pdbx_strand_id
1 'polypeptide(L)'
;MSAWEQLPQLAVYGVVSGSIITLGAVGLSLTYSILRFSNFSHGDLMTTGAYMGLGFMWLFQGLLPGQWAPLSFGPALLPALVLAMVGNAGLAVIIDRLVFRRLRRAKPVLLLMAAVGVAFVLRNLVLFGAQSDPLYFSRRIQRALVLGG
;
A
#
# COMPACT_ATOMS: atom_id res chain seq x y z
N MET A 1 -13.69 -14.32 -26.04
CA MET A 1 -13.09 -15.18 -25.00
C MET A 1 -14.20 -16.02 -24.40
N SER A 2 -14.09 -17.34 -24.51
CA SER A 2 -15.13 -18.24 -23.99
C SER A 2 -15.10 -18.28 -22.45
N ALA A 3 -16.20 -18.66 -21.79
CA ALA A 3 -16.27 -18.73 -20.32
C ALA A 3 -15.17 -19.64 -19.73
N TRP A 4 -14.80 -20.69 -20.46
CA TRP A 4 -13.75 -21.65 -20.08
C TRP A 4 -12.35 -21.03 -20.06
N GLU A 5 -12.08 -20.01 -20.89
CA GLU A 5 -10.79 -19.30 -20.92
C GLU A 5 -10.64 -18.29 -19.78
N GLN A 6 -11.74 -17.86 -19.16
CA GLN A 6 -11.72 -16.87 -18.08
C GLN A 6 -11.42 -17.49 -16.71
N LEU A 7 -11.78 -18.76 -16.50
CA LEU A 7 -11.55 -19.50 -15.26
C LEU A 7 -10.10 -19.43 -14.74
N PRO A 8 -9.06 -19.72 -15.55
CA PRO A 8 -7.68 -19.62 -15.08
C PRO A 8 -7.28 -18.20 -14.71
N GLN A 9 -7.77 -17.21 -15.46
CA GLN A 9 -7.48 -15.80 -15.20
C GLN A 9 -8.10 -15.34 -13.87
N LEU A 10 -9.38 -15.70 -13.63
CA LEU A 10 -10.08 -15.44 -12.37
C LEU A 10 -9.41 -16.13 -11.18
N ALA A 11 -8.94 -17.36 -11.35
CA ALA A 11 -8.20 -18.08 -10.32
C ALA A 11 -6.91 -17.33 -9.95
N VAL A 12 -6.12 -16.88 -10.94
CA VAL A 12 -4.91 -16.08 -10.70
C VAL A 12 -5.25 -14.76 -10.00
N TYR A 13 -6.28 -14.04 -10.43
CA TYR A 13 -6.71 -12.81 -9.75
C TYR A 13 -7.15 -13.07 -8.31
N GLY A 14 -7.83 -14.19 -8.05
CA GLY A 14 -8.21 -14.63 -6.70
C GLY A 14 -7.00 -14.90 -5.82
N VAL A 15 -6.00 -15.62 -6.34
CA VAL A 15 -4.74 -15.90 -5.62
C VAL A 15 -3.98 -14.61 -5.34
N VAL A 16 -3.86 -13.69 -6.31
CA VAL A 16 -3.14 -12.42 -6.14
C VAL A 16 -3.84 -11.55 -5.09
N SER A 17 -5.15 -11.34 -5.20
CA SER A 17 -5.92 -10.52 -4.25
C SER A 17 -5.95 -11.14 -2.85
N GLY A 18 -6.15 -12.46 -2.76
CA GLY A 18 -6.07 -13.20 -1.50
C GLY A 18 -4.70 -13.06 -0.85
N SER A 19 -3.62 -13.19 -1.62
CA SER A 19 -2.25 -13.03 -1.13
C SER A 19 -1.99 -11.65 -0.54
N ILE A 20 -2.50 -10.58 -1.18
CA ILE A 20 -2.36 -9.21 -0.65
C ILE A 20 -3.02 -9.09 0.74
N ILE A 21 -4.23 -9.61 0.89
CA ILE A 21 -4.97 -9.57 2.16
C ILE A 21 -4.27 -10.43 3.22
N THR A 22 -3.90 -11.67 2.88
CA THR A 22 -3.21 -12.58 3.79
C THR A 22 -1.86 -12.04 4.24
N LEU A 23 -1.05 -11.48 3.32
CA LEU A 23 0.23 -10.85 3.66
C LEU A 23 0.03 -9.66 4.60
N GLY A 24 -0.99 -8.83 4.38
CA GLY A 24 -1.31 -7.73 5.29
C GLY A 24 -1.74 -8.22 6.68
N ALA A 25 -2.56 -9.27 6.73
CA ALA A 25 -2.99 -9.88 7.99
C ALA A 25 -1.82 -10.51 8.77
N VAL A 26 -0.91 -11.20 8.07
CA VAL A 26 0.31 -11.78 8.66
C VAL A 26 1.24 -10.69 9.17
N GLY A 27 1.43 -9.59 8.42
CA GLY A 27 2.23 -8.45 8.88
C GLY A 27 1.66 -7.79 10.13
N LEU A 28 0.35 -7.57 10.17
CA LEU A 28 -0.34 -7.05 11.35
C LEU A 28 -0.25 -8.01 12.55
N SER A 29 -0.40 -9.31 12.36
CA SER A 29 -0.35 -10.28 13.46
C SER A 29 1.07 -10.40 14.04
N LEU A 30 2.10 -10.39 13.19
CA LEU A 30 3.51 -10.41 13.63
C LEU A 30 3.89 -9.14 14.37
N THR A 31 3.50 -7.97 13.86
CA THR A 31 3.78 -6.69 14.53
C THR A 31 3.07 -6.60 15.87
N TYR A 32 1.81 -7.03 15.95
CA TYR A 32 1.06 -7.08 17.21
C TYR A 32 1.69 -8.07 18.20
N SER A 33 2.13 -9.24 17.74
CA SER A 33 2.78 -10.26 18.59
C SER A 33 4.04 -9.71 19.28
N ILE A 34 4.85 -8.94 18.54
CA ILE A 34 6.10 -8.37 19.05
C ILE A 34 5.84 -7.13 19.91
N LEU A 35 5.04 -6.19 19.42
CA LEU A 35 4.89 -4.85 20.01
C LEU A 35 3.76 -4.77 21.05
N ARG A 36 2.83 -5.73 21.06
CA ARG A 36 1.65 -5.80 21.93
C ARG A 36 0.72 -4.57 21.85
N PHE A 37 0.76 -3.84 20.73
CA PHE A 37 -0.21 -2.80 20.40
C PHE A 37 -0.60 -2.88 18.91
N SER A 38 -1.80 -2.40 18.57
CA SER A 38 -2.27 -2.37 17.19
C SER A 38 -1.57 -1.25 16.41
N ASN A 39 -0.63 -1.61 15.55
CA ASN A 39 0.01 -0.63 14.66
C ASN A 39 -0.88 -0.31 13.45
N PHE A 40 -1.75 0.69 13.59
CA PHE A 40 -2.62 1.14 12.51
C PHE A 40 -1.87 1.65 11.27
N SER A 41 -0.61 2.07 11.42
CA SER A 41 0.18 2.58 10.28
C SER A 41 0.62 1.48 9.31
N HIS A 42 0.43 0.19 9.64
CA HIS A 42 0.89 -0.90 8.79
C HIS A 42 0.19 -0.92 7.43
N GLY A 43 -1.11 -0.61 7.37
CA GLY A 43 -1.83 -0.51 6.09
C GLY A 43 -1.27 0.61 5.19
N ASP A 44 -0.88 1.74 5.79
CA ASP A 44 -0.22 2.83 5.05
C ASP A 44 1.22 2.46 4.65
N LEU A 45 1.93 1.64 5.44
CA LEU A 45 3.22 1.06 5.04
C LEU A 45 3.11 0.07 3.87
N MET A 46 2.01 -0.68 3.78
CA MET A 46 1.76 -1.52 2.60
C MET A 46 1.51 -0.65 1.36
N THR A 47 0.75 0.43 1.53
CA THR A 47 0.46 1.40 0.46
C THR A 47 1.75 2.04 -0.04
N THR A 48 2.60 2.54 0.86
CA THR A 48 3.90 3.12 0.49
C THR A 48 4.78 2.11 -0.24
N GLY A 49 4.79 0.85 0.21
CA GLY A 49 5.54 -0.23 -0.46
C GLY A 49 5.05 -0.50 -1.89
N ALA A 50 3.73 -0.48 -2.11
CA ALA A 50 3.15 -0.63 -3.43
C ALA A 50 3.55 0.52 -4.38
N TYR A 51 3.49 1.76 -3.90
CA TYR A 51 3.91 2.93 -4.68
C TYR A 51 5.42 2.98 -4.92
N MET A 52 6.25 2.55 -3.96
CA MET A 52 7.69 2.38 -4.17
C MET A 52 7.95 1.35 -5.27
N GLY A 53 7.26 0.20 -5.23
CA GLY A 53 7.30 -0.81 -6.28
C GLY A 53 6.97 -0.24 -7.66
N LEU A 54 5.88 0.51 -7.76
CA LEU A 54 5.47 1.17 -8.99
C LEU A 54 6.51 2.17 -9.49
N GLY A 55 7.02 3.04 -8.61
CA GLY A 55 8.02 4.04 -8.95
C GLY A 55 9.34 3.44 -9.42
N PHE A 56 9.83 2.40 -8.73
CA PHE A 56 11.02 1.68 -9.18
C PHE A 56 10.77 0.92 -10.49
N MET A 57 9.58 0.37 -10.70
CA MET A 57 9.24 -0.26 -11.98
C MET A 57 9.34 0.75 -13.13
N TRP A 58 8.77 1.94 -12.96
CA TRP A 58 8.86 3.00 -13.97
C TRP A 58 10.30 3.43 -14.23
N LEU A 59 11.10 3.57 -13.18
CA LEU A 59 12.52 3.91 -13.30
C LEU A 59 13.30 2.86 -14.10
N PHE A 60 13.15 1.58 -13.75
CA PHE A 60 13.92 0.51 -14.40
C PHE A 60 13.40 0.13 -15.77
N GLN A 61 12.12 0.34 -16.08
CA GLN A 61 11.63 0.19 -17.46
C GLN A 61 12.32 1.15 -18.43
N GLY A 62 12.63 2.37 -17.98
CA GLY A 62 13.42 3.32 -18.79
C GLY A 62 14.88 2.92 -18.98
N LEU A 63 15.47 2.18 -18.03
CA LEU A 63 16.89 1.80 -18.04
C LEU A 63 17.15 0.41 -18.65
N LEU A 64 16.23 -0.52 -18.44
CA LEU A 64 16.30 -1.92 -18.87
C LEU A 64 15.05 -2.25 -19.70
N PRO A 65 14.94 -1.70 -20.92
CA PRO A 65 13.82 -1.98 -21.78
C PRO A 65 13.84 -3.45 -22.22
N GLY A 66 12.69 -4.10 -22.19
CA GLY A 66 12.54 -5.48 -22.61
C GLY A 66 11.39 -6.17 -21.90
N GLN A 67 10.83 -7.19 -22.53
CA GLN A 67 9.75 -8.00 -21.99
C GLN A 67 10.16 -9.47 -22.08
N TRP A 68 9.92 -10.24 -21.01
CA TRP A 68 10.09 -11.68 -21.07
C TRP A 68 8.85 -12.28 -21.70
N ALA A 69 8.75 -12.29 -23.03
CA ALA A 69 7.60 -12.89 -23.71
C ALA A 69 7.38 -14.34 -23.21
N PRO A 70 6.15 -14.72 -22.78
CA PRO A 70 4.87 -14.03 -22.90
C PRO A 70 4.43 -13.15 -21.70
N LEU A 71 5.28 -12.95 -20.69
CA LEU A 71 4.98 -12.14 -19.51
C LEU A 71 4.99 -10.63 -19.83
N SER A 72 4.09 -9.88 -19.20
CA SER A 72 4.04 -8.41 -19.28
C SER A 72 5.18 -7.71 -18.52
N PHE A 73 6.05 -8.48 -17.87
CA PHE A 73 7.14 -7.97 -17.05
C PHE A 73 8.49 -8.32 -17.70
N GLY A 74 9.46 -7.43 -17.50
CA GLY A 74 10.78 -7.52 -18.10
C GLY A 74 11.90 -7.72 -17.07
N PRO A 75 13.17 -7.66 -17.51
CA PRO A 75 14.32 -7.68 -16.62
C PRO A 75 14.30 -6.57 -15.56
N ALA A 76 13.58 -5.47 -15.81
CA ALA A 76 13.32 -4.40 -14.86
C ALA A 76 12.60 -4.83 -13.57
N LEU A 77 11.85 -5.95 -13.59
CA LEU A 77 11.05 -6.39 -12.44
C LEU A 77 11.93 -6.76 -11.23
N LEU A 78 13.02 -7.50 -11.46
CA LEU A 78 13.89 -7.98 -10.38
C LEU A 78 14.55 -6.83 -9.59
N PRO A 79 15.26 -5.87 -10.21
CA PRO A 79 15.85 -4.75 -9.48
C PRO A 79 14.76 -3.86 -8.85
N ALA A 80 13.63 -3.64 -9.53
CA ALA A 80 12.53 -2.87 -8.96
C ALA A 80 11.95 -3.51 -7.70
N LEU A 81 11.72 -4.82 -7.71
CA LEU A 81 11.23 -5.58 -6.57
C LEU A 81 12.18 -5.50 -5.38
N VAL A 82 13.47 -5.74 -5.61
CA VAL A 82 14.48 -5.73 -4.55
C VAL A 82 14.59 -4.33 -3.92
N LEU A 83 14.67 -3.28 -4.75
CA LEU A 83 14.75 -1.91 -4.23
C LEU A 83 13.46 -1.48 -3.52
N ALA A 84 12.29 -1.91 -4.00
CA ALA A 84 11.03 -1.64 -3.31
C ALA A 84 10.97 -2.32 -1.93
N MET A 85 11.40 -3.58 -1.84
CA MET A 85 11.46 -4.31 -0.57
C MET A 85 12.43 -3.65 0.42
N VAL A 86 13.65 -3.34 -0.04
CA VAL A 86 14.67 -2.70 0.80
C VAL A 86 14.23 -1.29 1.19
N GLY A 87 13.67 -0.51 0.27
CA GLY A 87 13.19 0.84 0.52
C GLY A 87 12.05 0.87 1.54
N ASN A 88 11.06 -0.01 1.39
CA ASN A 88 9.92 -0.06 2.33
C ASN A 88 10.35 -0.59 3.71
N ALA A 89 11.24 -1.58 3.76
CA ALA A 89 11.83 -2.06 5.01
C ALA A 89 12.64 -0.95 5.71
N GLY A 90 13.42 -0.19 4.94
CA GLY A 90 14.16 0.98 5.44
C GLY A 90 13.23 2.04 6.02
N LEU A 91 12.15 2.37 5.33
CA LEU A 91 11.13 3.30 5.81
C LEU A 91 10.49 2.82 7.12
N ALA A 92 10.14 1.54 7.22
CA ALA A 92 9.59 0.95 8.44
C ALA A 92 10.59 1.04 9.61
N VAL A 93 11.87 0.79 9.38
CA VAL A 93 12.93 0.91 10.41
C VAL A 93 13.12 2.37 10.84
N ILE A 94 13.07 3.32 9.89
CA ILE A 94 13.17 4.75 10.19
C ILE A 94 12.02 5.16 11.11
N ILE A 95 10.78 4.76 10.78
CA ILE A 95 9.60 5.05 11.60
C ILE A 95 9.70 4.40 12.99
N ASP A 96 10.13 3.14 13.08
CA ASP A 96 10.36 2.50 14.38
C ASP A 96 11.34 3.32 15.22
N ARG A 97 12.50 3.67 14.66
CA ARG A 97 13.53 4.42 15.39
C ARG A 97 13.08 5.82 15.79
N LEU A 98 12.37 6.52 14.89
CA LEU A 98 11.99 7.90 15.11
C LEU A 98 10.78 8.05 16.04
N VAL A 99 9.84 7.12 15.98
CA VAL A 99 8.55 7.24 16.68
C VAL A 99 8.41 6.13 17.71
N PHE A 100 8.21 4.89 17.26
CA PHE A 100 7.77 3.81 18.13
C PHE A 100 8.78 3.42 19.20
N ARG A 101 10.07 3.39 18.88
CA ARG A 101 11.16 3.07 19.81
C ARG A 101 11.23 4.08 20.95
N ARG A 102 11.03 5.37 20.66
CA ARG A 102 11.03 6.45 21.68
C ARG A 102 9.81 6.37 22.59
N LEU A 103 8.68 5.93 22.05
CA LEU A 103 7.42 5.81 22.77
C LEU A 103 7.21 4.42 23.40
N ARG A 104 8.15 3.48 23.27
CA ARG A 104 7.96 2.09 23.71
C ARG A 104 7.69 1.92 25.21
N ARG A 105 8.14 2.86 26.05
CA ARG A 105 7.87 2.88 27.50
C ARG A 105 6.59 3.64 27.88
N ALA A 106 5.93 4.30 26.92
CA ALA A 106 4.72 5.07 27.17
C ALA A 106 3.50 4.16 27.33
N LYS A 107 2.37 4.73 27.77
CA LYS A 107 1.10 4.03 27.90
C LYS A 107 0.65 3.51 26.52
N PRO A 108 0.04 2.30 26.41
CA PRO A 108 -0.40 1.73 25.14
C PRO A 108 -1.24 2.68 24.27
N VAL A 109 -2.12 3.46 24.89
CA VAL A 109 -2.95 4.48 24.20
C VAL A 109 -2.09 5.50 23.44
N LEU A 110 -0.95 5.91 24.00
CA LEU A 110 -0.05 6.87 23.36
C LEU A 110 0.62 6.26 22.13
N LEU A 111 0.94 4.97 22.14
CA LEU A 111 1.49 4.26 20.98
C LEU A 111 0.43 4.12 19.87
N LEU A 112 -0.83 3.87 20.24
CA LEU A 112 -1.93 3.83 19.28
C LEU A 112 -2.13 5.19 18.60
N MET A 113 -2.13 6.29 19.37
CA MET A 113 -2.23 7.64 18.82
C MET A 113 -1.04 7.97 17.90
N ALA A 114 0.17 7.57 18.30
CA ALA A 114 1.36 7.73 17.46
C ALA A 114 1.27 6.92 16.16
N ALA A 115 0.76 5.69 16.21
CA ALA A 115 0.54 4.87 15.02
C ALA A 115 -0.46 5.52 14.05
N VAL A 116 -1.56 6.09 14.56
CA VAL A 116 -2.51 6.87 13.75
C VAL A 116 -1.83 8.11 13.15
N GLY A 117 -1.01 8.83 13.92
CA GLY A 117 -0.23 9.97 13.42
C GLY A 117 0.71 9.58 12.27
N VAL A 118 1.45 8.48 12.42
CA VAL A 118 2.32 7.94 11.37
C VAL A 118 1.51 7.53 10.13
N ALA A 119 0.34 6.91 10.32
CA ALA A 119 -0.57 6.53 9.25
C ALA A 119 -0.96 7.76 8.41
N PHE A 120 -1.37 8.85 9.05
CA PHE A 120 -1.67 10.12 8.37
C PHE A 120 -0.47 10.71 7.64
N VAL A 121 0.72 10.72 8.25
CA VAL A 121 1.93 11.24 7.59
C VAL A 121 2.23 10.43 6.34
N LEU A 122 2.26 9.11 6.43
CA LEU A 122 2.53 8.23 5.30
C LEU A 122 1.50 8.40 4.18
N ARG A 123 0.21 8.43 4.55
CA ARG A 123 -0.88 8.64 3.59
C ARG A 123 -0.75 9.96 2.85
N ASN A 124 -0.48 11.05 3.56
CA ASN A 124 -0.31 12.37 2.95
C ASN A 124 0.95 12.43 2.07
N LEU A 125 2.04 11.79 2.46
CA LEU A 125 3.24 11.68 1.62
C LEU A 125 2.95 10.95 0.31
N VAL A 126 2.20 9.85 0.38
CA VAL A 126 1.77 9.11 -0.82
C VAL A 126 0.87 9.98 -1.70
N LEU A 127 -0.14 10.64 -1.13
CA LEU A 127 -1.04 11.51 -1.89
C LEU A 127 -0.31 12.68 -2.56
N PHE A 128 0.67 13.25 -1.87
CA PHE A 128 1.50 14.32 -2.42
C PHE A 128 2.35 13.84 -3.60
N GLY A 129 2.96 12.66 -3.49
CA GLY A 129 3.84 12.12 -4.53
C GLY A 129 3.11 11.49 -5.73
N ALA A 130 2.02 10.77 -5.47
CA ALA A 130 1.27 10.04 -6.49
C ALA A 130 0.17 10.87 -7.17
N GLN A 131 -0.01 12.13 -6.75
CA GLN A 131 -1.06 13.07 -7.16
C GLN A 131 -2.49 12.54 -6.91
N SER A 132 -3.24 13.23 -6.07
CA SER A 132 -4.65 12.90 -5.83
C SER A 132 -5.52 13.35 -7.00
N ASP A 133 -6.18 12.42 -7.70
CA ASP A 133 -7.32 12.73 -8.58
C ASP A 133 -8.65 12.35 -7.87
N PRO A 134 -9.23 13.26 -7.07
CA PRO A 134 -10.50 12.98 -6.41
C PRO A 134 -11.63 12.87 -7.45
N LEU A 135 -12.19 11.67 -7.58
CA LEU A 135 -13.37 11.43 -8.41
C LEU A 135 -14.62 12.09 -7.79
N TYR A 136 -15.01 13.23 -8.35
CA TYR A 136 -16.26 13.91 -7.99
C TYR A 136 -17.44 13.24 -8.70
N PHE A 137 -18.18 12.38 -8.00
CA PHE A 137 -19.36 11.68 -8.53
C PHE A 137 -20.54 12.61 -8.88
N SER A 138 -20.57 13.85 -8.36
CA SER A 138 -21.54 14.87 -8.75
C SER A 138 -20.89 16.25 -8.82
N ARG A 139 -20.66 16.76 -10.03
CA ARG A 139 -20.35 18.19 -10.29
C ARG A 139 -21.61 19.04 -10.53
N ARG A 140 -22.81 18.45 -10.42
CA ARG A 140 -24.06 19.19 -10.54
C ARG A 140 -24.52 19.62 -9.15
N ILE A 141 -24.91 20.88 -9.01
CA ILE A 141 -25.64 21.40 -7.86
C ILE A 141 -26.88 20.51 -7.72
N GLN A 142 -26.89 19.62 -6.73
CA GLN A 142 -28.08 18.84 -6.41
C GLN A 142 -29.09 19.80 -5.81
N ARG A 143 -30.05 20.21 -6.65
CA ARG A 143 -31.17 21.04 -6.24
C ARG A 143 -31.92 20.27 -5.15
N ALA A 144 -32.10 20.87 -3.98
CA ALA A 144 -32.93 20.29 -2.94
C ALA A 144 -34.33 20.07 -3.52
N LEU A 145 -34.73 18.80 -3.67
CA LEU A 145 -36.10 18.43 -3.96
C LEU A 145 -36.88 18.67 -2.67
N VAL A 146 -37.68 19.73 -2.66
CA VAL A 146 -38.68 19.94 -1.62
C VAL A 146 -39.74 18.86 -1.80
N LEU A 147 -39.66 17.79 -1.00
CA LEU A 147 -40.70 16.77 -0.91
C LEU A 147 -41.82 17.31 -0.02
N GLY A 148 -42.85 17.83 -0.66
CA GLY A 148 -44.04 18.36 -0.01
C GLY A 148 -44.23 19.85 -0.28
N GLY A 149 -45.06 20.14 -1.26
CA GLY A 149 -45.85 21.37 -1.34
C GLY A 149 -47.27 21.06 -0.88
#